data_AF-A0A2V8JE73-F1
#
_entry.id   AF-A0A2V8JE73-F1
#
_cell.length_a   1.000
_cell.length_b   1.000
_cell.length_c   1.000
_cell.angle_alpha   90.00
_cell.angle_beta   90.00
_cell.angle_gamma   90.00
#
_symmetry.space_group_name_H-M   'P 1'
#
loop_
_entity.id
_entity.type
_entity.pdbx_description
1 polymer ?
#
loop_
_entity_poly.entity_id
_entity_poly.type
_entity_poly.pdbx_seq_one_letter_code
_entity_poly.pdbx_strand_id
1 'polypeptide(L)'
;MSHVSLFLDETSFSGPSTFGPHFLRVSSPGPAVSVVGLRGRYNERGDFLITITPAIPEDTTPDTQPLYFPHFVNGGGYTTQFILFPATTQSTGTSLSITMHYFDQAGAPMILPTR
;
A
#
# COMPACT_ATOMS: atom_id res chain seq x y z
N MET A 1 3.14 27.00 -18.22
CA MET A 1 2.62 26.19 -17.10
C MET A 1 3.84 25.59 -16.40
N SER A 2 4.01 25.84 -15.11
CA SER A 2 5.16 25.30 -14.35
C SER A 2 4.70 24.05 -13.60
N HIS A 3 5.41 22.94 -13.77
CA HIS A 3 5.26 21.77 -12.92
C HIS A 3 6.27 21.88 -11.77
N VAL A 4 5.88 21.41 -10.58
CA VAL A 4 6.77 21.29 -9.42
C VAL A 4 6.68 19.84 -8.96
N SER A 5 7.83 19.22 -8.71
CA SER A 5 7.96 17.89 -8.11
C SER A 5 8.81 18.00 -6.86
N LEU A 6 8.38 17.38 -5.77
CA LEU A 6 9.07 17.38 -4.50
C LEU A 6 9.00 15.97 -3.89
N PHE A 7 10.04 15.55 -3.17
CA PHE A 7 9.95 14.39 -2.30
C PHE A 7 9.21 14.76 -1.00
N LEU A 8 8.65 13.76 -0.32
CA LEU A 8 7.87 13.99 0.89
C LEU A 8 8.71 14.59 2.03
N ASP A 9 9.98 14.18 2.12
CA ASP A 9 10.97 14.65 3.09
C ASP A 9 11.50 16.06 2.78
N GLU A 10 11.30 16.56 1.57
CA GLU A 10 11.58 17.95 1.19
C GLU A 10 10.42 18.90 1.55
N THR A 11 9.27 18.37 1.96
CA THR A 11 8.13 19.18 2.45
C THR A 11 8.21 19.39 3.96
N SER A 12 7.38 20.28 4.50
CA SER A 12 7.16 20.43 5.95
C SER A 12 6.36 19.29 6.59
N PHE A 13 6.02 18.24 5.83
CA PHE A 13 5.31 17.07 6.36
C PHE A 13 6.21 16.25 7.28
N SER A 14 5.81 16.09 8.54
CA SER A 14 6.35 15.06 9.42
C SER A 14 5.45 13.84 9.39
N GLY A 15 5.98 12.75 8.82
CA GLY A 15 5.30 11.45 8.85
C GLY A 15 5.29 10.84 10.25
N PRO A 16 4.43 9.83 10.49
CA PRO A 16 4.46 9.06 11.73
C PRO A 16 5.84 8.43 11.95
N SER A 17 6.34 8.53 13.19
CA SER A 17 7.66 8.00 13.59
C SER A 17 7.65 6.50 13.89
N THR A 18 6.48 5.89 13.92
CA THR A 18 6.29 4.47 14.20
C THR A 18 6.23 3.65 12.92
N PHE A 19 6.65 2.39 13.02
CA PHE A 19 6.47 1.43 11.93
C PHE A 19 5.03 0.90 11.95
N GLY A 20 4.31 1.01 10.83
CA GLY A 20 2.90 0.60 10.74
C GLY A 20 2.26 0.89 9.37
N PRO A 21 1.01 0.45 9.15
CA PRO A 21 0.25 0.78 7.95
C PRO A 21 -0.16 2.25 7.99
N HIS A 22 0.55 3.09 7.24
CA HIS A 22 0.27 4.52 7.12
C HIS A 22 -0.07 4.86 5.68
N PHE A 23 -1.04 5.76 5.52
CA PHE A 23 -1.48 6.26 4.22
C PHE A 23 -1.25 7.75 4.16
N LEU A 24 -0.59 8.20 3.10
CA LEU A 24 -0.51 9.61 2.76
C LEU A 24 -1.61 9.91 1.75
N ARG A 25 -2.56 10.76 2.14
CA ARG A 25 -3.59 11.28 1.23
C ARG A 25 -3.13 12.64 0.72
N VAL A 26 -3.04 12.77 -0.60
CA VAL A 26 -2.68 14.02 -1.28
C VAL A 26 -3.90 14.54 -2.02
N SER A 27 -4.27 15.79 -1.78
CA SER A 27 -5.38 16.47 -2.47
C SER A 27 -4.97 17.89 -2.86
N SER A 28 -5.58 18.41 -3.92
CA SER A 28 -5.37 19.78 -4.41
C SER A 28 -6.71 20.40 -4.74
N PRO A 29 -6.96 21.66 -4.34
CA PRO A 29 -8.12 22.43 -4.81
C PRO A 29 -7.94 22.95 -6.26
N GLY A 30 -6.75 22.81 -6.84
CA GLY A 30 -6.39 23.28 -8.18
C GLY A 30 -6.35 22.17 -9.24
N PRO A 31 -5.56 22.33 -10.33
CA PRO A 31 -5.49 21.33 -11.41
C PRO A 31 -4.99 19.97 -10.91
N ALA A 32 -5.21 18.94 -11.73
CA ALA A 32 -4.87 17.55 -11.43
C ALA A 32 -3.42 17.39 -10.92
N VAL A 33 -3.26 16.59 -9.86
CA VAL A 33 -1.96 16.22 -9.29
C VAL A 33 -1.53 14.88 -9.89
N SER A 34 -0.27 14.76 -10.29
CA SER A 34 0.33 13.46 -10.62
C SER A 34 1.24 13.03 -9.47
N VAL A 35 1.11 11.78 -9.02
CA VAL A 35 1.84 11.24 -7.87
C VAL A 35 2.46 9.90 -8.23
N VAL A 36 3.70 9.70 -7.80
CA VAL A 36 4.36 8.38 -7.77
C VAL A 36 4.84 8.10 -6.36
N GLY A 37 4.53 6.91 -5.83
CA GLY A 37 5.04 6.47 -4.54
C GLY A 37 6.30 5.62 -4.72
N LEU A 38 7.34 5.94 -3.95
CA LEU A 38 8.61 5.21 -3.94
C LEU A 38 9.01 4.92 -2.50
N ARG A 39 9.48 3.70 -2.24
CA ARG A 39 10.11 3.31 -0.97
C ARG A 39 11.58 3.03 -1.21
N GLY A 40 12.43 3.91 -0.69
CA GLY A 40 13.88 3.74 -0.63
C GLY A 40 14.34 3.11 0.68
N ARG A 41 15.36 2.27 0.65
CA ARG A 41 16.08 1.78 1.84
C ARG A 41 17.54 1.48 1.50
N TYR A 42 18.43 1.64 2.45
CA TYR A 42 19.79 1.10 2.34
C TYR A 42 19.83 -0.30 2.96
N ASN A 43 20.54 -1.23 2.32
CA ASN A 43 20.83 -2.53 2.93
C ASN A 43 22.04 -2.41 3.90
N GLU A 44 22.40 -3.50 4.57
CA GLU A 44 23.54 -3.55 5.50
C GLU A 44 24.90 -3.31 4.81
N ARG A 45 24.98 -3.48 3.49
CA ARG A 45 26.17 -3.17 2.67
C ARG A 45 26.24 -1.69 2.28
N GLY A 46 25.19 -0.91 2.51
CA GLY A 46 25.08 0.49 2.08
C GLY A 46 24.59 0.66 0.65
N ASP A 47 24.02 -0.37 0.02
CA ASP A 47 23.42 -0.25 -1.32
C ASP A 47 22.02 0.36 -1.20
N PHE A 48 21.73 1.35 -2.05
CA PHE A 48 20.39 1.92 -2.16
C PHE A 48 19.47 0.97 -2.92
N LEU A 49 18.36 0.58 -2.28
CA LEU A 49 17.30 -0.23 -2.83
C LEU A 49 16.05 0.62 -2.96
N ILE A 50 15.36 0.52 -4.10
CA ILE A 50 14.13 1.25 -4.36
C ILE A 50 13.04 0.30 -4.85
N THR A 51 11.81 0.52 -4.40
CA THR A 51 10.61 -0.12 -4.96
C THR A 51 9.52 0.91 -5.16
N ILE A 52 8.69 0.69 -6.17
CA ILE A 52 7.45 1.45 -6.31
C ILE A 52 6.46 1.05 -5.22
N THR A 53 5.71 2.03 -4.73
CA THR A 53 4.49 1.83 -3.94
C THR A 53 3.33 2.45 -4.74
N PRO A 54 2.26 1.71 -5.05
CA PRO A 54 1.20 2.22 -5.91
C PRO A 54 0.53 3.46 -5.31
N ALA A 55 0.33 4.49 -6.14
CA ALA A 55 -0.55 5.62 -5.82
C ALA A 55 -1.95 5.31 -6.36
N ILE A 56 -2.97 5.44 -5.51
CA ILE A 56 -4.36 5.12 -5.88
C ILE A 56 -5.15 6.43 -6.02
N PRO A 57 -5.74 6.71 -7.21
CA PRO A 57 -6.61 7.86 -7.39
C PRO A 57 -7.97 7.61 -6.69
N GLU A 58 -8.28 8.44 -5.68
CA GLU A 58 -9.48 8.28 -4.85
C GLU A 58 -10.76 8.84 -5.46
N ASP A 59 -10.68 9.41 -6.67
CA ASP A 59 -11.79 9.94 -7.46
C ASP A 59 -12.32 8.93 -8.51
N THR A 60 -11.72 7.75 -8.58
CA THR A 60 -12.12 6.67 -9.50
C THR A 60 -12.99 5.61 -8.80
N THR A 61 -13.84 4.94 -9.58
CA THR A 61 -14.57 3.76 -9.08
C THR A 61 -13.56 2.61 -8.86
N PRO A 62 -13.46 2.05 -7.65
CA PRO A 62 -12.54 0.94 -7.39
C PRO A 62 -12.92 -0.29 -8.21
N ASP A 63 -11.91 -1.04 -8.65
CA ASP A 63 -12.12 -2.38 -9.19
C ASP A 63 -12.63 -3.31 -8.10
N THR A 64 -13.69 -4.07 -8.41
CA THR A 64 -14.30 -5.06 -7.51
C THR A 64 -13.97 -6.49 -7.92
N GLN A 65 -13.14 -6.68 -8.94
CA GLN A 65 -12.64 -8.00 -9.32
C GLN A 65 -11.77 -8.61 -8.20
N PRO A 66 -11.78 -9.95 -8.06
CA PRO A 66 -10.91 -10.63 -7.12
C PRO A 66 -9.43 -10.30 -7.38
N LEU A 67 -8.72 -9.93 -6.31
CA LEU A 67 -7.27 -9.76 -6.33
C LEU A 67 -6.57 -11.07 -6.01
N TYR A 68 -5.53 -11.39 -6.77
CA TYR A 68 -4.72 -12.60 -6.58
C TYR A 68 -3.32 -12.25 -6.13
N PHE A 69 -2.89 -12.83 -5.01
CA PHE A 69 -1.52 -12.75 -4.51
C PHE A 69 -0.82 -14.08 -4.81
N PRO A 70 0.13 -14.14 -5.77
CA PRO A 70 0.68 -15.40 -6.24
C PRO A 70 1.54 -16.13 -5.20
N HIS A 71 2.10 -15.40 -4.24
CA HIS A 71 2.84 -15.96 -3.12
C HIS A 71 2.72 -15.07 -1.88
N PHE A 72 2.73 -15.69 -0.70
CA PHE A 72 2.87 -15.00 0.57
C PHE A 72 3.70 -15.86 1.52
N VAL A 73 4.29 -15.24 2.54
CA VAL A 73 5.13 -15.96 3.52
C VAL A 73 4.33 -16.21 4.78
N ASN A 74 4.33 -17.46 5.25
CA ASN A 74 3.71 -17.87 6.50
C ASN A 74 4.72 -18.62 7.37
N GLY A 75 5.27 -17.96 8.40
CA GLY A 75 6.23 -18.54 9.34
C GLY A 75 7.69 -18.19 9.07
N GLY A 76 8.62 -19.00 9.60
CA GLY A 76 10.06 -18.82 9.41
C GLY A 76 10.64 -17.52 9.99
N GLY A 77 9.96 -16.90 10.96
CA GLY A 77 10.32 -15.60 11.53
C GLY A 77 9.81 -14.39 10.74
N TYR A 78 9.11 -14.61 9.62
CA TYR A 78 8.52 -13.55 8.80
C TYR A 78 7.02 -13.40 9.06
N THR A 79 6.53 -12.18 8.86
CA THR A 79 5.10 -11.83 8.95
C THR A 79 4.64 -11.27 7.62
N THR A 80 3.55 -11.79 7.08
CA THR A 80 2.82 -11.15 5.98
C THR A 80 1.62 -10.39 6.56
N GLN A 81 1.44 -9.14 6.14
CA GLN A 81 0.29 -8.33 6.51
C GLN A 81 -0.49 -7.93 5.25
N PHE A 82 -1.79 -8.21 5.24
CA PHE A 82 -2.72 -7.69 4.25
C PHE A 82 -3.37 -6.44 4.82
N ILE A 83 -3.23 -5.33 4.12
CA ILE A 83 -3.76 -4.04 4.58
C ILE A 83 -4.94 -3.68 3.70
N LEU A 84 -6.12 -3.58 4.33
CA LEU A 84 -7.34 -3.10 3.70
C LEU A 84 -7.52 -1.63 4.05
N PHE A 85 -7.79 -0.80 3.04
CA PHE A 85 -7.93 0.64 3.20
C PHE A 85 -8.96 1.20 2.23
N PRO A 86 -9.57 2.36 2.53
CA PRO A 86 -10.59 2.93 1.68
C PRO A 86 -9.93 3.46 0.39
N ALA A 87 -10.39 2.95 -0.76
CA ALA A 87 -9.89 3.39 -2.07
C ALA A 87 -10.57 4.67 -2.58
N THR A 88 -11.60 5.17 -1.89
CA THR A 88 -12.29 6.41 -2.27
C THR A 88 -12.55 7.29 -1.06
N THR A 89 -12.71 8.60 -1.32
CA THR A 89 -13.09 9.56 -0.27
C THR A 89 -14.45 9.25 0.36
N GLN A 90 -15.38 8.67 -0.42
CA GLN A 90 -16.71 8.25 0.02
C GLN A 90 -16.69 7.06 0.99
N SER A 91 -15.64 6.25 0.96
CA SER A 91 -15.47 5.11 1.88
C SER A 91 -14.85 5.49 3.23
N THR A 92 -14.51 6.78 3.43
CA THR A 92 -13.95 7.24 4.71
C THR A 92 -14.99 7.08 5.82
N GLY A 93 -14.68 6.27 6.84
CA GLY A 93 -15.60 5.98 7.96
C GLY A 93 -16.58 4.82 7.71
N THR A 94 -16.47 4.12 6.58
CA THR A 94 -17.17 2.84 6.38
C THR A 94 -16.32 1.66 6.86
N SER A 95 -16.98 0.66 7.45
CA SER A 95 -16.34 -0.62 7.77
C SER A 95 -16.01 -1.36 6.46
N LEU A 96 -14.74 -1.66 6.27
CA LEU A 96 -14.27 -2.45 5.13
C LEU A 96 -14.17 -3.91 5.54
N SER A 97 -14.69 -4.79 4.70
CA SER A 97 -14.68 -6.25 4.91
C SER A 97 -14.19 -6.94 3.65
N ILE A 98 -13.36 -7.98 3.81
CA ILE A 98 -12.91 -8.85 2.72
C ILE A 98 -13.06 -10.32 3.12
N THR A 99 -13.19 -11.18 2.12
CA THR A 99 -13.03 -12.63 2.27
C THR A 99 -11.74 -13.03 1.59
N MET A 100 -10.86 -13.73 2.32
CA MET A 100 -9.59 -14.24 1.78
C MET A 100 -9.66 -15.75 1.66
N HIS A 101 -9.31 -16.27 0.49
CA HIS A 101 -9.13 -17.69 0.22
C HIS A 101 -7.65 -17.98 0.04
N TYR A 102 -7.14 -18.98 0.76
CA TYR A 102 -5.74 -19.38 0.69
C TYR A 102 -5.63 -20.70 -0.04
N PHE A 103 -4.57 -20.83 -0.83
CA PHE A 103 -4.29 -22.01 -1.62
C PHE A 103 -2.83 -22.41 -1.43
N ASP A 104 -2.56 -23.71 -1.42
CA ASP A 104 -1.20 -24.24 -1.45
C ASP A 104 -0.61 -24.19 -2.88
N GLN A 105 0.62 -24.66 -3.04
CA GLN A 105 1.29 -24.68 -4.34
C GLN A 105 0.64 -25.62 -5.36
N ALA A 106 -0.20 -26.57 -4.92
CA ALA A 106 -0.98 -27.43 -5.80
C ALA A 106 -2.37 -26.83 -6.13
N GLY A 107 -2.69 -25.66 -5.59
CA GLY A 107 -3.99 -25.00 -5.76
C GLY A 107 -5.09 -25.56 -4.84
N ALA A 108 -4.76 -26.41 -3.88
CA ALA A 108 -5.72 -26.92 -2.92
C ALA A 108 -5.99 -25.89 -1.81
N PRO A 109 -7.22 -25.80 -1.27
CA PRO A 109 -7.53 -24.89 -0.17
C PRO A 109 -6.61 -25.12 1.04
N MET A 110 -6.02 -24.03 1.55
CA MET A 110 -5.11 -24.04 2.68
C MET A 110 -5.76 -23.36 3.89
N ILE A 111 -5.65 -23.96 5.08
CA ILE A 111 -6.03 -23.32 6.34
C ILE A 111 -4.78 -22.70 6.94
N LEU A 112 -4.80 -21.39 7.19
CA LEU A 112 -3.74 -20.73 7.96
C LEU A 112 -4.01 -20.89 9.45
N PRO A 113 -2.99 -21.21 10.27
CA PRO A 113 -3.15 -21.18 11.71
C PRO A 113 -3.50 -19.76 12.16
N THR A 114 -4.57 -19.61 12.95
CA THR A 114 -4.87 -18.35 13.64
C THR A 114 -3.85 -18.17 14.75
N ARG A 115 -3.01 -17.14 14.65
CA ARG A 115 -2.11 -16.75 15.75
C ARG A 115 -2.89 -16.00 16.83
#